data_AF-A0A453NG26-F1
#
_entry.id   AF-A0A453NG26-F1
#
_cell.length_a   1.000
_cell.length_b   1.000
_cell.length_c   1.000
_cell.angle_alpha   90.00
_cell.angle_beta   90.00
_cell.angle_gamma   90.00
#
_symmetry.space_group_name_H-M   'P 1'
#
loop_
_entity.id
_entity.type
_entity.pdbx_description
1 polymer ?
#
loop_
_entity_poly.entity_id
_entity_poly.type
_entity_poly.pdbx_seq_one_letter_code
_entity_poly.pdbx_strand_id
1 'polypeptide(L)'
;VPGVGLVHAPFSLLPTRFPASFWKQACELAPIFNELVDRVSLDGKFLQGSLSRTKQVDDFTARLLEIHAKMMAVNKKEDIRLGLHRSDYMLDSETNSLLQIELNTISTSFPGLGSLVSELHRTLLNQYGEVLGLDSERIPRNWAAIQFAEALGKAWVEYNNERSTVYLHSLCLFY
;
A
#
# COMPACT_ATOMS: atom_id res chain seq x y z
N VAL A 1 -30.25 6.86 -1.61
CA VAL A 1 -30.24 5.64 -0.75
C VAL A 1 -28.80 5.17 -0.67
N PRO A 2 -28.15 5.13 0.50
CA PRO A 2 -26.83 4.51 0.62
C PRO A 2 -26.94 3.04 0.20
N GLY A 3 -25.99 2.53 -0.59
CA GLY A 3 -25.90 1.10 -0.92
C GLY A 3 -26.81 0.58 -2.04
N VAL A 4 -27.13 1.39 -3.06
CA VAL A 4 -27.82 0.92 -4.28
C VAL A 4 -26.81 0.48 -5.34
N GLY A 5 -27.16 -0.55 -6.13
CA GLY A 5 -26.33 -1.04 -7.23
C GLY A 5 -25.06 -1.77 -6.80
N LEU A 6 -25.03 -2.30 -5.58
CA LEU A 6 -23.89 -3.06 -5.07
C LEU A 6 -23.75 -4.40 -5.79
N VAL A 7 -22.51 -4.73 -6.12
CA VAL A 7 -22.10 -6.04 -6.62
C VAL A 7 -20.90 -6.50 -5.81
N HIS A 8 -20.67 -7.81 -5.75
CA HIS A 8 -19.45 -8.33 -5.15
C HIS A 8 -18.21 -7.78 -5.89
N ALA A 9 -17.11 -7.58 -5.18
CA ALA A 9 -15.84 -7.28 -5.82
C ALA A 9 -15.44 -8.46 -6.73
N PRO A 10 -14.73 -8.25 -7.85
CA PRO A 10 -14.10 -9.34 -8.58
C PRO A 10 -13.07 -10.05 -7.69
N PHE A 11 -13.13 -11.38 -7.63
CA PHE A 11 -12.19 -12.20 -6.85
C PHE A 11 -11.90 -13.54 -7.55
N SER A 12 -10.73 -14.12 -7.28
CA SER A 12 -10.44 -15.52 -7.62
C SER A 12 -11.16 -16.45 -6.63
N LEU A 13 -11.80 -17.52 -7.11
CA LEU A 13 -12.53 -18.45 -6.25
C LEU A 13 -11.64 -19.15 -5.22
N LEU A 14 -10.41 -19.51 -5.61
CA LEU A 14 -9.42 -20.19 -4.77
C LEU A 14 -8.13 -19.35 -4.68
N PRO A 15 -7.34 -19.51 -3.61
CA PRO A 15 -6.07 -18.81 -3.47
C PRO A 15 -5.05 -19.27 -4.52
N THR A 16 -4.19 -18.35 -4.95
CA THR A 16 -3.08 -18.67 -5.85
C THR A 16 -1.90 -19.24 -5.04
N ARG A 17 -1.22 -20.25 -5.58
CA ARG A 17 -0.03 -20.82 -4.95
C ARG A 17 1.12 -19.80 -5.03
N PHE A 18 1.76 -19.56 -3.89
CA PHE A 18 2.93 -18.68 -3.81
C PHE A 18 3.98 -19.29 -2.85
N PRO A 19 5.27 -19.35 -3.22
CA PRO A 19 6.29 -19.92 -2.35
C PRO A 19 6.47 -19.12 -1.05
N ALA A 20 6.46 -19.81 0.09
CA ALA A 20 6.58 -19.19 1.42
C ALA A 20 7.91 -18.43 1.60
N SER A 21 8.98 -18.85 0.93
CA SER A 21 10.28 -18.16 0.94
C SER A 21 10.17 -16.75 0.37
N PHE A 22 9.54 -16.59 -0.80
CA PHE A 22 9.35 -15.28 -1.42
C PHE A 22 8.33 -14.43 -0.66
N TRP A 23 7.31 -15.05 -0.05
CA TRP A 23 6.37 -14.31 0.80
C TRP A 23 7.10 -13.70 2.00
N LYS A 24 7.94 -14.50 2.67
CA LYS A 24 8.76 -14.04 3.79
C LYS A 24 9.73 -12.93 3.35
N GLN A 25 10.40 -13.08 2.20
CA GLN A 25 11.25 -12.04 1.64
C GLN A 25 10.49 -10.72 1.43
N ALA A 26 9.28 -10.77 0.86
CA ALA A 26 8.45 -9.58 0.65
C ALA A 26 8.10 -8.89 1.98
N CYS A 27 7.76 -9.67 3.02
CA CYS A 27 7.50 -9.16 4.36
C CYS A 27 8.74 -8.52 5.01
N GLU A 28 9.91 -9.13 4.85
CA GLU A 28 11.18 -8.61 5.38
C GLU A 28 11.60 -7.30 4.69
N LEU A 29 11.27 -7.14 3.40
CA LEU A 29 11.54 -5.91 2.65
C LEU A 29 10.62 -4.75 3.04
N ALA A 30 9.42 -5.00 3.56
CA ALA A 30 8.44 -3.95 3.85
C ALA A 30 8.97 -2.83 4.78
N PRO A 31 9.54 -3.12 5.98
CA PRO A 31 10.09 -2.06 6.83
C PRO A 31 11.31 -1.36 6.22
N ILE A 32 12.08 -2.06 5.38
CA ILE A 32 13.24 -1.49 4.67
C ILE A 32 12.77 -0.45 3.66
N PHE A 33 11.73 -0.75 2.89
CA PHE A 33 11.13 0.21 1.96
C PHE A 33 10.47 1.38 2.68
N ASN A 34 9.84 1.16 3.83
CA ASN A 34 9.26 2.26 4.62
C ASN A 34 10.32 3.28 5.01
N GLU A 35 11.46 2.81 5.55
CA GLU A 35 12.58 3.70 5.89
C GLU A 35 13.19 4.35 4.65
N LEU A 36 13.37 3.59 3.56
CA LEU A 36 13.91 4.12 2.31
C LEU A 36 13.04 5.28 1.78
N VAL A 37 11.71 5.13 1.79
CA VAL A 37 10.79 6.18 1.37
C VAL A 37 10.91 7.42 2.25
N ASP A 38 10.95 7.28 3.57
CA ASP A 38 11.11 8.44 4.48
C ASP A 38 12.43 9.17 4.19
N ARG A 39 13.54 8.42 4.11
CA ARG A 39 14.88 8.99 3.89
C ARG A 39 15.02 9.68 2.54
N VAL A 40 14.46 9.09 1.47
CA VAL A 40 14.43 9.70 0.14
C VAL A 40 13.53 10.95 0.12
N SER A 41 12.40 10.93 0.84
CA SER A 41 11.48 12.07 0.90
C SER A 41 12.10 13.33 1.53
N LEU A 42 13.09 13.15 2.41
CA LEU A 42 13.83 14.23 3.05
C LEU A 42 14.89 14.87 2.15
N ASP A 43 15.32 14.19 1.08
CA ASP A 43 16.27 14.74 0.11
C ASP A 43 15.53 15.43 -1.05
N GLY A 44 15.04 16.64 -0.76
CA GLY A 44 14.34 17.44 -1.77
C GLY A 44 15.18 17.77 -3.00
N LYS A 45 16.52 17.86 -2.87
CA LYS A 45 17.42 18.08 -4.01
C LYS A 45 17.48 16.86 -4.90
N PHE A 46 17.58 15.67 -4.31
CA PHE A 46 17.51 14.41 -5.05
C PHE A 46 16.20 14.27 -5.83
N LEU A 47 15.06 14.56 -5.20
CA LEU A 47 13.75 14.48 -5.87
C LEU A 47 13.63 15.47 -7.03
N GLN A 48 13.96 16.74 -6.81
CA GLN A 48 13.91 17.78 -7.86
C GLN A 48 14.89 17.47 -9.01
N GLY A 49 16.10 16.99 -8.69
CA GLY A 49 17.10 16.63 -9.68
C GLY A 49 16.69 15.42 -10.52
N SER A 50 16.23 14.34 -9.88
CA SER A 50 15.85 13.08 -10.52
C SER A 50 14.66 13.25 -11.47
N LEU A 51 13.70 14.13 -11.12
CA LEU A 51 12.49 14.37 -11.90
C LEU A 51 12.59 15.60 -12.84
N SER A 52 13.76 16.23 -12.93
CA SER A 52 13.96 17.48 -13.71
C SER A 52 13.66 17.34 -15.21
N ARG A 53 13.94 16.17 -15.80
CA ARG A 53 13.60 15.87 -17.20
C ARG A 53 12.11 15.56 -17.36
N THR A 54 11.54 14.78 -16.44
CA THR A 54 10.11 14.44 -16.41
C THR A 54 9.24 15.70 -16.34
N LYS A 55 9.66 16.69 -15.54
CA LYS A 55 9.02 18.01 -15.46
C LYS A 55 8.82 18.71 -16.81
N GLN A 56 9.68 18.45 -17.79
CA GLN A 56 9.62 19.13 -19.10
C GLN A 56 8.61 18.49 -20.05
N VAL A 57 8.16 17.27 -19.76
CA VAL A 57 7.33 16.46 -20.67
C VAL A 57 6.03 15.96 -20.03
N ASP A 58 5.86 16.11 -18.71
CA ASP A 58 4.65 15.74 -17.99
C ASP A 58 4.15 16.90 -17.09
N ASP A 59 3.08 17.55 -17.53
CA ASP A 59 2.46 18.69 -16.84
C ASP A 59 1.95 18.30 -15.44
N PHE A 60 1.52 17.05 -15.25
CA PHE A 60 1.04 16.59 -13.96
C PHE A 60 2.18 16.56 -12.93
N THR A 61 3.28 15.87 -13.24
CA THR A 61 4.48 15.83 -12.39
C THR A 61 5.08 17.22 -12.22
N ALA A 62 5.04 18.08 -13.25
CA ALA A 62 5.54 19.44 -13.14
C ALA A 62 4.83 20.23 -12.02
N ARG A 63 3.50 20.12 -11.94
CA ARG A 63 2.70 20.76 -10.89
C ARG A 63 2.99 20.20 -9.50
N LEU A 64 3.23 18.90 -9.37
CA LEU A 64 3.66 18.29 -8.10
C LEU A 64 5.01 18.85 -7.65
N LEU A 65 5.97 18.97 -8.56
CA LEU A 65 7.30 19.52 -8.26
C LEU A 65 7.26 21.00 -7.89
N GLU A 66 6.32 21.77 -8.44
CA GLU A 66 6.09 23.16 -8.04
C GLU A 66 5.58 23.27 -6.60
N ILE A 67 4.62 22.42 -6.20
CA ILE A 67 4.14 22.37 -4.81
C ILE A 67 5.29 21.97 -3.89
N HIS A 68 6.05 20.93 -4.25
CA HIS A 68 7.21 20.50 -3.49
C HIS A 68 8.26 21.61 -3.35
N ALA A 69 8.58 22.35 -4.41
CA ALA A 69 9.51 23.47 -4.36
C ALA A 69 9.03 24.62 -3.44
N LYS A 70 7.72 24.92 -3.45
CA LYS A 70 7.13 25.90 -2.53
C LYS A 70 7.27 25.45 -1.08
N MET A 71 7.01 24.18 -0.79
CA MET A 71 7.17 23.62 0.57
C MET A 71 8.63 23.68 1.04
N MET A 72 9.59 23.36 0.16
CA MET A 72 11.02 23.53 0.46
C MET A 72 11.39 24.98 0.78
N ALA A 73 10.84 25.96 0.04
CA ALA A 73 11.10 27.38 0.27
C ALA A 73 10.53 27.89 1.60
N VAL A 74 9.38 27.36 2.04
CA VAL A 74 8.81 27.63 3.37
C VAL A 74 9.69 27.05 4.47
N ASN A 75 10.44 25.98 4.18
CA ASN A 75 11.36 25.31 5.11
C ASN A 75 10.71 24.97 6.46
N LYS A 76 9.44 24.58 6.42
CA LYS A 76 8.72 24.12 7.61
C LYS A 76 9.22 22.73 7.99
N LYS A 77 9.48 22.54 9.28
CA LYS A 77 9.81 21.24 9.85
C LYS A 77 8.52 20.41 10.01
N GLU A 78 8.47 19.24 9.38
CA GLU A 78 7.39 18.26 9.57
C GLU A 78 7.91 17.13 10.46
N ASP A 79 7.58 17.22 11.75
CA ASP A 79 8.03 16.29 12.80
C ASP A 79 7.21 14.99 12.84
N ILE A 80 6.00 15.01 12.28
CA ILE A 80 5.11 13.85 12.18
C ILE A 80 4.95 13.50 10.71
N ARG A 81 5.38 12.30 10.31
CA ARG A 81 5.27 11.78 8.94
C ARG A 81 4.68 10.38 8.99
N LEU A 82 3.67 10.12 8.16
CA LEU A 82 2.98 8.84 8.08
C LEU A 82 3.03 8.31 6.64
N GLY A 83 3.51 7.08 6.48
CA GLY A 83 3.49 6.35 5.22
C GLY A 83 2.51 5.17 5.27
N LEU A 84 1.59 5.10 4.30
CA LEU A 84 0.69 3.96 4.08
C LEU A 84 0.99 3.35 2.71
N HIS A 85 2.03 2.52 2.66
CA HIS A 85 2.63 2.07 1.41
C HIS A 85 2.17 0.66 0.99
N ARG A 86 2.30 0.35 -0.30
CA ARG A 86 2.25 -1.01 -0.83
C ARG A 86 3.37 -1.21 -1.83
N SER A 87 4.17 -2.24 -1.61
CA SER A 87 5.20 -2.68 -2.55
C SER A 87 4.64 -3.87 -3.32
N ASP A 88 4.56 -3.75 -4.64
CA ASP A 88 3.97 -4.76 -5.51
C ASP A 88 5.08 -5.57 -6.18
N TYR A 89 4.90 -6.90 -6.22
CA TYR A 89 5.93 -7.83 -6.68
C TYR A 89 5.38 -8.88 -7.65
N MET A 90 6.24 -9.36 -8.55
CA MET A 90 6.01 -10.56 -9.34
C MET A 90 7.17 -11.54 -9.15
N LEU A 91 6.88 -12.84 -9.22
CA LEU A 91 7.88 -13.88 -9.25
C LEU A 91 8.28 -14.11 -10.71
N ASP A 92 9.55 -13.88 -11.04
CA ASP A 92 10.08 -14.24 -12.34
C ASP A 92 10.44 -15.74 -12.36
N SER A 93 9.91 -16.46 -13.36
CA SER A 93 10.10 -17.89 -13.51
C SER A 93 11.48 -18.27 -14.04
N GLU A 94 12.11 -17.39 -14.83
CA GLU A 94 13.41 -17.69 -15.43
C GLU A 94 14.53 -17.56 -14.40
N THR A 95 14.51 -16.50 -13.61
CA THR A 95 15.52 -16.24 -12.57
C THR A 95 15.12 -16.76 -11.19
N ASN A 96 13.90 -17.29 -11.03
CA ASN A 96 13.34 -17.72 -9.75
C ASN A 96 13.55 -16.65 -8.66
N SER A 97 13.20 -15.41 -8.98
CA SER A 97 13.46 -14.23 -8.14
C SER A 97 12.21 -13.40 -7.94
N LEU A 98 12.05 -12.87 -6.72
CA LEU A 98 11.00 -11.92 -6.41
C LEU A 98 11.44 -10.52 -6.88
N LEU A 99 10.73 -9.97 -7.87
CA LEU A 99 11.05 -8.66 -8.45
C LEU A 99 9.97 -7.65 -8.07
N GLN A 100 10.40 -6.49 -7.60
CA GLN A 100 9.51 -5.36 -7.33
C GLN A 100 9.06 -4.74 -8.66
N ILE A 101 7.76 -4.58 -8.81
CA ILE A 101 7.13 -3.93 -9.97
C ILE A 101 7.02 -2.43 -9.70
N GLU A 102 6.44 -2.07 -8.55
CA GLU A 102 6.26 -0.67 -8.16
C GLU A 102 6.14 -0.51 -6.64
N LEU A 103 6.32 0.73 -6.19
CA LEU A 103 6.12 1.13 -4.80
C LEU A 103 5.07 2.25 -4.73
N ASN A 104 3.88 1.89 -4.26
CA ASN A 104 2.77 2.80 -4.09
C ASN A 104 2.91 3.58 -2.79
N THR A 105 3.10 4.89 -2.90
CA THR A 105 3.27 5.81 -1.77
C THR A 105 2.04 6.70 -1.51
N ILE A 106 1.04 6.65 -2.40
CA ILE A 106 -0.18 7.45 -2.34
C ILE A 106 -1.40 6.61 -2.71
N SER A 107 -2.53 6.82 -2.03
CA SER A 107 -3.83 6.19 -2.32
C SER A 107 -3.76 4.67 -2.51
N THR A 108 -3.03 3.99 -1.63
CA THR A 108 -2.85 2.55 -1.65
C THR A 108 -4.19 1.83 -1.46
N SER A 109 -4.73 1.32 -2.56
CA SER A 109 -6.00 0.59 -2.58
C SER A 109 -5.91 -0.81 -1.96
N PHE A 110 -7.08 -1.35 -1.61
CA PHE A 110 -7.30 -2.73 -1.14
C PHE A 110 -6.80 -3.18 0.24
N PRO A 111 -6.41 -2.34 1.22
CA PRO A 111 -6.15 -2.84 2.57
C PRO A 111 -7.42 -3.48 3.18
N GLY A 112 -8.61 -2.90 2.90
CA GLY A 112 -9.91 -3.46 3.28
C GLY A 112 -10.30 -4.74 2.53
N LEU A 113 -10.39 -4.65 1.20
CA LEU A 113 -10.82 -5.77 0.36
C LEU A 113 -9.83 -6.96 0.42
N GLY A 114 -8.52 -6.71 0.49
CA GLY A 114 -7.52 -7.76 0.61
C GLY A 114 -7.67 -8.58 1.90
N SER A 115 -8.01 -7.93 3.02
CA SER A 115 -8.35 -8.62 4.27
C SER A 115 -9.58 -9.52 4.10
N LEU A 116 -10.63 -9.03 3.43
CA LEU A 116 -11.85 -9.81 3.20
C LEU A 116 -11.63 -11.00 2.25
N VAL A 117 -10.81 -10.86 1.21
CA VAL A 117 -10.48 -11.96 0.29
C VAL A 117 -9.70 -13.07 1.00
N SER A 118 -8.76 -12.71 1.89
CA SER A 118 -8.07 -13.69 2.73
C SER A 118 -9.05 -14.51 3.58
N GLU A 119 -10.00 -13.85 4.26
CA GLU A 119 -11.01 -14.52 5.08
C GLU A 119 -11.98 -15.36 4.23
N LEU A 120 -12.36 -14.89 3.04
CA LEU A 120 -13.15 -15.65 2.07
C LEU A 120 -12.45 -16.98 1.71
N HIS A 121 -11.18 -16.92 1.31
CA HIS A 121 -10.42 -18.13 0.94
C HIS A 121 -10.24 -19.07 2.14
N ARG A 122 -9.95 -18.56 3.34
CA ARG A 122 -9.86 -19.38 4.56
C ARG A 122 -11.18 -20.09 4.84
N THR A 123 -12.30 -19.39 4.71
CA THR A 123 -13.65 -19.96 4.92
C THR A 123 -13.96 -21.06 3.91
N LEU A 124 -13.66 -20.82 2.63
CA LEU A 124 -13.86 -21.83 1.57
C LEU A 124 -13.00 -23.07 1.81
N LEU A 125 -11.73 -22.90 2.20
CA LEU A 125 -10.85 -24.03 2.49
C LEU A 125 -11.21 -24.75 3.80
N ASN A 126 -11.79 -24.08 4.79
CA ASN A 126 -12.33 -24.76 5.97
C ASN A 126 -13.52 -25.67 5.60
N GLN A 127 -14.34 -25.27 4.63
CA GLN A 127 -15.53 -26.04 4.23
C GLN A 127 -15.22 -27.13 3.19
N TYR A 128 -14.31 -26.87 2.24
CA TYR A 128 -14.06 -27.74 1.09
C TYR A 128 -12.60 -28.21 0.98
N GLY A 129 -11.73 -27.82 1.91
CA GLY A 129 -10.29 -28.07 1.84
C GLY A 129 -9.91 -29.55 1.82
N GLU A 130 -10.63 -30.40 2.55
CA GLU A 130 -10.41 -31.86 2.55
C GLU A 130 -10.61 -32.46 1.14
N VAL A 131 -11.70 -32.07 0.47
CA VAL A 131 -12.02 -32.54 -0.88
C VAL A 131 -11.05 -31.96 -1.92
N LEU A 132 -10.60 -30.72 -1.70
CA LEU A 132 -9.69 -30.01 -2.61
C LEU A 132 -8.21 -30.33 -2.38
N GLY A 133 -7.86 -31.02 -1.28
CA GLY A 133 -6.47 -31.22 -0.86
C GLY A 133 -5.75 -29.90 -0.53
N LEU A 134 -6.47 -28.93 0.02
CA LEU A 134 -5.98 -27.60 0.37
C LEU A 134 -6.21 -27.30 1.84
N ASP A 135 -5.22 -26.66 2.47
CA ASP A 135 -5.22 -26.34 3.90
C ASP A 135 -5.41 -24.84 4.11
N SER A 136 -6.43 -24.46 4.88
CA SER A 136 -6.76 -23.07 5.19
C SER A 136 -5.69 -22.38 6.03
N GLU A 137 -4.90 -23.13 6.82
CA GLU A 137 -3.80 -22.56 7.61
C GLU A 137 -2.61 -22.12 6.75
N ARG A 138 -2.57 -22.52 5.47
CA ARG A 138 -1.59 -22.03 4.51
C ARG A 138 -1.91 -20.64 3.95
N ILE A 139 -3.12 -20.11 4.20
CA ILE A 139 -3.48 -18.74 3.83
C ILE A 139 -3.09 -17.80 4.98
N PRO A 140 -2.13 -16.88 4.79
CA PRO A 140 -1.76 -15.93 5.83
C PRO A 140 -2.95 -15.06 6.23
N ARG A 141 -3.11 -14.81 7.53
CA ARG A 141 -4.10 -13.82 7.99
C ARG A 141 -3.68 -12.43 7.52
N ASN A 142 -4.66 -11.63 7.09
CA ASN A 142 -4.40 -10.30 6.55
C ASN A 142 -5.07 -9.21 7.37
N TRP A 143 -4.27 -8.46 8.12
CA TRP A 143 -4.71 -7.40 9.03
C TRP A 143 -4.54 -5.99 8.45
N ALA A 144 -4.29 -5.85 7.15
CA ALA A 144 -3.94 -4.57 6.52
C ALA A 144 -4.95 -3.46 6.82
N ALA A 145 -6.25 -3.76 6.75
CA ALA A 145 -7.32 -2.79 7.06
C ALA A 145 -7.19 -2.20 8.48
N ILE A 146 -6.99 -3.09 9.47
CA ILE A 146 -6.87 -2.71 10.88
C ILE A 146 -5.57 -1.96 11.11
N GLN A 147 -4.45 -2.47 10.57
CA GLN A 147 -3.14 -1.84 10.73
C GLN A 147 -3.08 -0.43 10.11
N PHE A 148 -3.74 -0.21 8.96
CA PHE A 148 -3.85 1.12 8.36
C PHE A 148 -4.69 2.06 9.24
N ALA A 149 -5.82 1.57 9.77
CA ALA A 149 -6.65 2.36 10.69
C ALA A 149 -5.92 2.70 11.99
N GLU A 150 -5.16 1.76 12.57
CA GLU A 150 -4.33 1.98 13.74
C GLU A 150 -3.22 3.00 13.48
N ALA A 151 -2.56 2.94 12.32
CA ALA A 151 -1.51 3.87 11.95
C ALA A 151 -2.06 5.31 11.78
N LEU A 152 -3.22 5.46 11.15
CA LEU A 152 -3.95 6.74 11.09
C LEU A 152 -4.33 7.24 12.48
N GLY A 153 -4.85 6.37 13.34
CA GLY A 153 -5.21 6.69 14.71
C GLY A 153 -4.01 7.15 15.54
N LYS A 154 -2.86 6.47 15.41
CA LYS A 154 -1.61 6.87 16.07
C LYS A 154 -1.10 8.22 15.58
N ALA A 155 -1.11 8.47 14.27
CA ALA A 155 -0.71 9.77 13.74
C ALA A 155 -1.61 10.91 14.23
N TRP A 156 -2.91 10.67 14.38
CA TRP A 156 -3.85 11.63 14.97
C TRP A 156 -3.57 11.87 16.46
N VAL A 157 -3.21 10.83 17.23
CA VAL A 157 -2.78 10.97 18.62
C VAL A 157 -1.51 11.83 18.72
N GLU A 158 -0.52 11.60 17.84
CA GLU A 158 0.70 12.42 17.79
C GLU A 158 0.40 13.89 17.41
N TYR A 159 -0.60 14.14 16.55
CA TYR A 159 -1.07 15.49 16.23
C TYR A 159 -1.67 16.21 17.45
N ASN A 160 -2.17 15.45 18.44
CA ASN A 160 -2.56 15.91 19.78
C ASN A 160 -3.59 17.05 19.79
N ASN A 161 -4.67 16.89 19.03
CA ASN A 161 -5.82 17.78 19.07
C ASN A 161 -7.12 16.98 19.00
N GLU A 162 -7.78 16.81 20.14
CA GLU A 162 -9.00 15.99 20.28
C GLU A 162 -10.18 16.47 19.45
N ARG A 163 -10.21 17.74 19.05
CA ARG A 163 -11.28 18.30 18.19
C ARG A 163 -10.97 18.19 16.71
N SER A 164 -9.75 17.78 16.35
CA SER A 164 -9.37 17.58 14.96
C SER A 164 -9.95 16.27 14.42
N THR A 165 -10.07 16.19 13.10
CA THR A 165 -10.57 15.00 12.41
C THR A 165 -9.57 14.52 11.38
N VAL A 166 -9.55 13.21 11.12
CA VAL A 166 -8.79 12.64 10.00
C VAL A 166 -9.63 12.77 8.74
N TYR A 167 -9.17 13.55 7.77
CA TYR A 167 -9.80 13.67 6.47
C TYR A 167 -9.18 12.67 5.50
N LEU A 168 -9.99 11.71 5.02
CA LEU A 168 -9.60 10.75 3.99
C LEU A 168 -10.32 11.12 2.68
N HIS A 169 -9.54 11.44 1.65
CA HIS A 169 -10.07 11.64 0.30
C HIS A 169 -9.82 10.40 -0.55
N SER A 170 -10.89 9.79 -1.06
CA SER A 170 -10.76 8.58 -1.89
C SER A 170 -10.40 8.96 -3.32
N LEU A 171 -9.18 8.64 -3.73
CA LEU A 171 -8.80 8.48 -5.14
C LEU A 171 -8.71 6.97 -5.40
N CYS A 172 -9.86 6.30 -5.56
CA CYS A 172 -9.90 4.95 -6.13
C CYS A 172 -9.67 5.07 -7.65
N LEU A 173 -8.41 5.04 -8.08
CA LEU A 173 -8.08 4.74 -9.47
C LEU A 173 -8.09 3.22 -9.60
N PHE A 174 -9.22 2.67 -10.02
CA PHE A 174 -9.24 1.33 -10.60
C PHE A 174 -8.70 1.49 -12.03
N TYR A 175 -7.47 1.07 -12.27
CA TYR A 175 -7.00 0.77 -13.61
C TYR A 175 -7.42 -0.65 -13.98
#